data_AF-A0A2D8ABT8-F1
#
_entry.id   AF-A0A2D8ABT8-F1
#
_cell.length_a   1.000
_cell.length_b   1.000
_cell.length_c   1.000
_cell.angle_alpha   90.00
_cell.angle_beta   90.00
_cell.angle_gamma   90.00
#
_symmetry.space_group_name_H-M   'P 1'
#
loop_
_entity.id
_entity.type
_entity.pdbx_description
1 polymer ?
#
loop_
_entity_poly.entity_id
_entity_poly.type
_entity_poly.pdbx_seq_one_letter_code
_entity_poly.pdbx_strand_id
1 'polypeptide(L)'
;MNLTMLPASRNPFVMTLQEGHDSYENSPLFQFYDSVKPATVGQLLSVMQSPIASLPAMATVMPWWAISPEERLDQVAVETPHGYLGKEAIKMGASRSGDYGWQYFGPVSHQVGESEFQRQQLVYQSIRSNSYNPVSYKHIHGEFLISGRDWVWVNQGGKHRFNSLVAAGNEEVIVSAKRKYGPDFVQRSDAHLWPNVINGWFTEQEALTVFDRIMQG
;
A
#
# COMPACT_ATOMS: atom_id res chain seq x y z
N MET A 1 -2.26 0.43 0.20
CA MET A 1 -2.27 -0.51 -0.91
C MET A 1 -0.91 -1.17 -0.91
N ASN A 2 -0.87 -2.49 -0.96
CA ASN A 2 0.39 -3.18 -1.22
C ASN A 2 0.52 -3.29 -2.73
N LEU A 3 1.55 -2.67 -3.30
CA LEU A 3 1.76 -2.59 -4.75
C LEU A 3 2.80 -3.61 -5.24
N THR A 4 3.28 -4.48 -4.35
CA THR A 4 4.41 -5.38 -4.65
C THR A 4 4.04 -6.57 -5.54
N MET A 5 2.74 -6.80 -5.82
CA MET A 5 2.28 -7.89 -6.70
C MET A 5 2.87 -9.26 -6.31
N LEU A 6 3.08 -9.45 -5.00
CA LEU A 6 3.60 -10.69 -4.43
C LEU A 6 2.43 -11.43 -3.77
N PRO A 7 2.40 -12.77 -3.86
CA PRO A 7 1.55 -13.58 -3.01
C PRO A 7 1.70 -13.13 -1.55
N ALA A 8 0.60 -13.11 -0.79
CA ALA A 8 0.60 -12.57 0.57
C ALA A 8 1.69 -13.20 1.47
N SER A 9 1.98 -14.49 1.29
CA SER A 9 3.04 -15.21 2.01
C SER A 9 4.47 -14.78 1.65
N ARG A 10 4.69 -14.24 0.45
CA ARG A 10 5.98 -13.74 -0.03
C ARG A 10 6.13 -12.23 0.16
N ASN A 11 5.17 -11.60 0.80
CA ASN A 11 5.18 -10.19 1.07
C ASN A 11 6.32 -9.87 2.06
N PRO A 12 7.20 -8.88 1.81
CA PRO A 12 8.35 -8.62 2.67
C PRO A 12 7.94 -8.29 4.11
N PHE A 13 6.77 -7.69 4.32
CA PHE A 13 6.23 -7.41 5.64
C PHE A 13 5.77 -8.69 6.38
N VAL A 14 5.30 -9.70 5.65
CA VAL A 14 4.91 -11.01 6.21
C VAL A 14 6.16 -11.84 6.48
N MET A 15 7.10 -11.89 5.52
CA MET A 15 8.36 -12.60 5.67
C MET A 15 9.15 -12.11 6.88
N THR A 16 9.20 -10.79 7.12
CA THR A 16 9.79 -10.21 8.33
C THR A 16 9.22 -10.79 9.62
N LEU A 17 7.92 -11.06 9.67
CA LEU A 17 7.27 -11.65 10.85
C LEU A 17 7.51 -13.16 10.96
N GLN A 18 7.53 -13.86 9.83
CA GLN A 18 7.73 -15.31 9.79
C GLN A 18 9.16 -15.72 10.12
N GLU A 19 10.14 -14.95 9.64
CA GLU A 19 11.56 -15.23 9.86
C GLU A 19 12.03 -14.83 11.26
N GLY A 20 11.29 -13.95 11.95
CA GLY A 20 11.52 -13.65 13.36
C GLY A 20 12.83 -12.92 13.65
N HIS A 21 13.27 -12.04 12.74
CA HIS A 21 14.50 -11.26 12.93
C HIS A 21 14.42 -10.34 14.15
N ASP A 22 15.54 -10.18 14.85
CA ASP A 22 15.66 -9.32 16.03
C ASP A 22 15.97 -7.85 15.70
N SER A 23 16.38 -7.55 14.46
CA SER A 23 16.69 -6.19 14.03
C SER A 23 16.16 -5.88 12.63
N TYR A 24 15.91 -4.60 12.39
CA TYR A 24 15.41 -4.11 11.11
C TYR A 24 16.37 -4.40 9.96
N GLU A 25 17.68 -4.16 10.13
CA GLU A 25 18.70 -4.24 9.06
C GLU A 25 18.85 -5.64 8.48
N ASN A 26 18.55 -6.67 9.28
CA ASN A 26 18.61 -8.06 8.86
C ASN A 26 17.30 -8.57 8.27
N SER A 27 16.24 -7.74 8.29
CA SER A 27 14.90 -8.16 7.89
C SER A 27 14.65 -8.08 6.38
N PRO A 28 13.76 -8.92 5.82
CA PRO A 28 13.22 -8.77 4.47
C PRO A 28 12.65 -7.38 4.19
N LEU A 29 12.11 -6.70 5.21
CA LEU A 29 11.59 -5.34 5.08
C LEU A 29 12.68 -4.31 4.74
N PHE A 30 13.86 -4.42 5.36
CA PHE A 30 15.00 -3.56 5.02
C PHE A 30 15.45 -3.79 3.58
N GLN A 31 15.60 -5.06 3.17
CA GLN A 31 15.97 -5.42 1.81
C GLN A 31 14.95 -4.92 0.78
N PHE A 32 13.66 -4.98 1.11
CA PHE A 32 12.60 -4.43 0.28
C PHE A 32 12.74 -2.93 0.08
N TYR A 33 12.92 -2.16 1.14
CA TYR A 33 13.12 -0.71 1.02
C TYR A 33 14.43 -0.34 0.32
N ASP A 34 15.45 -1.18 0.38
CA ASP A 34 16.69 -0.95 -0.35
C ASP A 34 16.59 -1.27 -1.85
N SER A 35 15.74 -2.24 -2.23
CA SER A 35 15.62 -2.71 -3.62
C SER A 35 14.48 -2.06 -4.41
N VAL A 36 13.36 -1.72 -3.76
CA VAL A 36 12.16 -1.19 -4.44
C VAL A 36 12.05 0.31 -4.22
N LYS A 37 12.67 1.08 -5.11
CA LYS A 37 12.81 2.54 -5.01
C LYS A 37 12.21 3.31 -6.20
N PRO A 38 10.89 3.21 -6.45
CA PRO A 38 10.26 3.97 -7.54
C PRO A 38 10.31 5.46 -7.25
N ALA A 39 10.86 6.24 -8.17
CA ALA A 39 10.86 7.70 -8.13
C ALA A 39 9.51 8.26 -8.61
N THR A 40 8.87 7.60 -9.58
CA THR A 40 7.64 8.09 -10.22
C THR A 40 6.48 7.12 -10.12
N VAL A 41 5.26 7.62 -10.28
CA VAL A 41 4.05 6.78 -10.41
C VAL A 41 4.20 5.82 -11.60
N GLY A 42 4.82 6.27 -12.69
CA GLY A 42 5.07 5.44 -13.87
C GLY A 42 5.93 4.23 -13.57
N GLN A 43 6.99 4.38 -12.76
CA GLN A 43 7.81 3.26 -12.32
C GLN A 43 7.04 2.32 -11.38
N LEU A 44 6.24 2.87 -10.47
CA LEU A 44 5.49 2.11 -9.47
C LEU A 44 4.32 1.31 -10.07
N LEU A 45 3.55 1.90 -10.97
CA LEU A 45 2.40 1.27 -11.62
C LEU A 45 2.72 0.69 -13.01
N SER A 46 3.96 0.82 -13.47
CA SER A 46 4.39 0.50 -14.85
C SER A 46 3.47 1.10 -15.91
N VAL A 47 3.24 2.41 -15.79
CA VAL A 47 2.53 3.23 -16.79
C VAL A 47 3.51 4.24 -17.37
N MET A 48 3.40 4.54 -18.66
CA MET A 48 4.40 5.34 -19.38
C MET A 48 3.79 6.46 -20.21
N GLN A 49 2.55 6.30 -20.68
CA GLN A 49 1.92 7.23 -21.62
C GLN A 49 1.06 8.27 -20.90
N SER A 50 0.44 7.88 -19.79
CA SER A 50 -0.46 8.73 -19.03
C SER A 50 0.25 9.90 -18.36
N PRO A 51 -0.40 11.08 -18.24
CA PRO A 51 0.18 12.25 -17.58
C PRO A 51 0.67 11.98 -16.15
N ILE A 52 0.02 11.06 -15.43
CA ILE A 52 0.42 10.69 -14.08
C ILE A 52 1.82 10.04 -14.01
N ALA A 53 2.33 9.46 -15.09
CA ALA A 53 3.53 8.62 -15.10
C ALA A 53 4.79 9.35 -14.61
N SER A 54 4.87 10.67 -14.84
CA SER A 54 6.01 11.50 -14.44
C SER A 54 5.91 12.06 -13.01
N LEU A 55 4.75 11.94 -12.36
CA LEU A 55 4.55 12.46 -11.01
C LEU A 55 5.32 11.65 -9.96
N PRO A 56 5.66 12.24 -8.80
CA PRO A 56 6.33 11.52 -7.72
C PRO A 56 5.58 10.27 -7.29
N ALA A 57 6.27 9.18 -6.97
CA ALA A 57 5.63 7.92 -6.59
C ALA A 57 4.63 8.06 -5.41
N MET A 58 4.83 9.01 -4.49
CA MET A 58 3.88 9.25 -3.38
C MET A 58 2.55 9.91 -3.80
N ALA A 59 2.50 10.50 -5.00
CA ALA A 59 1.30 11.04 -5.62
C ALA A 59 0.40 9.95 -6.24
N THR A 60 0.80 8.67 -6.13
CA THR A 60 0.04 7.55 -6.72
C THR A 60 -1.41 7.53 -6.27
N VAL A 61 -2.29 7.60 -7.26
CA VAL A 61 -3.73 7.34 -7.18
C VAL A 61 -4.09 6.18 -8.10
N MET A 62 -5.18 5.48 -7.82
CA MET A 62 -5.70 4.45 -8.73
C MET A 62 -6.60 5.06 -9.81
N PRO A 63 -6.76 4.39 -10.96
CA PRO A 63 -7.67 4.84 -12.00
C PRO A 63 -9.10 5.11 -11.52
N TRP A 64 -9.61 4.28 -10.60
CA TRP A 64 -10.97 4.36 -10.05
C TRP A 64 -11.12 5.24 -8.79
N TRP A 65 -10.07 5.94 -8.36
CA TRP A 65 -10.16 6.85 -7.21
C TRP A 65 -10.64 8.24 -7.62
N ALA A 66 -11.59 8.81 -6.87
CA ALA A 66 -12.07 10.18 -6.99
C ALA A 66 -11.20 11.16 -6.16
N ILE A 67 -9.89 11.14 -6.40
CA ILE A 67 -8.92 12.09 -5.86
C ILE A 67 -7.80 12.28 -6.89
N SER A 68 -7.34 13.52 -7.06
CA SER A 68 -6.23 13.83 -7.96
C SER A 68 -4.88 13.39 -7.35
N PRO A 69 -3.84 13.18 -8.18
CA PRO A 69 -2.49 12.92 -7.70
C PRO A 69 -1.96 14.01 -6.74
N GLU A 70 -2.24 15.28 -7.04
CA GLU A 70 -1.83 16.43 -6.23
C GLU A 70 -2.52 16.44 -4.88
N GLU A 71 -3.85 16.33 -4.86
CA GLU A 71 -4.64 16.23 -3.62
C GLU A 71 -4.16 15.05 -2.77
N ARG A 72 -3.82 13.93 -3.42
CA ARG A 72 -3.34 12.72 -2.76
C ARG A 72 -1.95 12.90 -2.16
N LEU A 73 -1.06 13.59 -2.85
CA LEU A 73 0.29 13.92 -2.36
C LEU A 73 0.19 14.85 -1.15
N ASP A 74 -0.59 15.93 -1.27
CA ASP A 74 -0.86 16.88 -0.19
C ASP A 74 -1.48 16.20 1.02
N GLN A 75 -2.35 15.21 0.82
CA GLN A 75 -3.00 14.52 1.93
C GLN A 75 -2.02 13.67 2.76
N VAL A 76 -1.01 13.04 2.15
CA VAL A 76 -0.19 12.03 2.84
C VAL A 76 1.26 12.37 3.03
N ALA A 77 1.80 13.32 2.28
CA ALA A 77 3.23 13.59 2.26
C ALA A 77 3.52 15.02 2.67
N VAL A 78 4.72 15.24 3.19
CA VAL A 78 5.35 16.54 3.24
C VAL A 78 6.66 16.47 2.48
N GLU A 79 7.03 17.57 1.86
CA GLU A 79 8.36 17.71 1.27
C GLU A 79 9.41 17.93 2.36
N THR A 80 10.59 17.36 2.14
CA THR A 80 11.77 17.44 3.01
C THR A 80 13.01 17.65 2.12
N PRO A 81 14.17 18.03 2.68
CA PRO A 81 15.41 18.15 1.91
C PRO A 81 15.85 16.87 1.19
N HIS A 82 15.33 15.70 1.59
CA HIS A 82 15.70 14.39 1.04
C HIS A 82 14.58 13.74 0.21
N GLY A 83 13.54 14.51 -0.15
CA GLY A 83 12.37 14.03 -0.88
C GLY A 83 11.10 14.06 -0.04
N TYR A 84 10.17 13.15 -0.27
CA TYR A 84 8.90 13.14 0.46
C TYR A 84 8.97 12.28 1.73
N LEU A 85 8.31 12.75 2.78
CA LEU A 85 8.09 12.01 4.02
C LEU A 85 6.58 11.80 4.24
N GLY A 86 6.18 10.56 4.51
CA GLY A 86 4.80 10.26 4.88
C GLY A 86 4.39 10.96 6.19
N LYS A 87 3.28 11.71 6.18
CA LYS A 87 2.69 12.37 7.36
C LYS A 87 2.37 11.40 8.51
N GLU A 88 2.13 10.13 8.21
CA GLU A 88 1.95 9.09 9.23
C GLU A 88 3.24 8.85 10.02
N ALA A 89 4.41 8.86 9.37
CA ALA A 89 5.70 8.67 10.03
C ALA A 89 6.00 9.81 11.02
N ILE A 90 5.62 11.05 10.69
CA ILE A 90 5.75 12.20 11.61
C ILE A 90 4.95 11.99 12.90
N LYS A 91 3.75 11.42 12.79
CA LYS A 91 2.92 11.09 13.98
C LYS A 91 3.57 10.01 14.86
N MET A 92 4.51 9.25 14.29
CA MET A 92 5.29 8.22 14.97
C MET A 92 6.69 8.70 15.37
N GLY A 93 6.97 10.00 15.28
CA GLY A 93 8.22 10.61 15.76
C GLY A 93 9.27 10.89 14.69
N ALA A 94 8.97 10.67 13.40
CA ALA A 94 9.90 11.04 12.32
C ALA A 94 10.07 12.56 12.21
N SER A 95 11.30 13.01 11.97
CA SER A 95 11.67 14.42 11.83
C SER A 95 11.59 14.90 10.39
N ARG A 96 10.95 16.06 10.19
CA ARG A 96 10.93 16.74 8.88
C ARG A 96 12.30 17.20 8.39
N SER A 97 13.29 17.32 9.28
CA SER A 97 14.62 17.83 8.95
C SER A 97 15.58 16.75 8.45
N GLY A 98 15.30 15.47 8.71
CA GLY A 98 16.24 14.37 8.41
C GLY A 98 15.60 13.08 7.92
N ASP A 99 14.30 12.86 8.16
CA ASP A 99 13.62 11.65 7.72
C ASP A 99 12.91 11.81 6.39
N TYR A 100 12.78 10.70 5.67
CA TYR A 100 12.13 10.60 4.38
C TYR A 100 11.58 9.19 4.16
N GLY A 101 10.75 9.06 3.14
CA GLY A 101 10.20 7.78 2.69
C GLY A 101 8.79 7.50 3.19
N TRP A 102 8.31 6.31 2.83
CA TRP A 102 6.93 5.88 3.05
C TRP A 102 6.84 4.37 3.30
N GLN A 103 5.79 3.94 3.98
CA GLN A 103 5.58 2.55 4.38
C GLN A 103 5.31 1.56 3.23
N TYR A 104 5.32 2.00 1.96
CA TYR A 104 4.94 1.15 0.81
C TYR A 104 6.08 0.85 -0.15
N PHE A 105 7.15 1.64 -0.14
CA PHE A 105 8.30 1.48 -1.01
C PHE A 105 9.45 2.34 -0.50
N GLY A 106 10.65 2.02 -0.92
CA GLY A 106 11.85 2.80 -0.61
C GLY A 106 12.06 3.99 -1.55
N PRO A 107 13.11 4.78 -1.29
CA PRO A 107 13.97 4.69 -0.12
C PRO A 107 13.24 5.19 1.14
N VAL A 108 13.67 4.71 2.31
CA VAL A 108 13.21 5.21 3.62
C VAL A 108 14.43 5.54 4.47
N SER A 109 14.33 6.56 5.33
CA SER A 109 15.34 6.77 6.36
C SER A 109 15.32 5.61 7.35
N HIS A 110 16.47 5.36 8.00
CA HIS A 110 16.61 4.25 8.96
C HIS A 110 15.54 4.31 10.05
N GLN A 111 15.33 5.48 10.66
CA GLN A 111 14.33 5.68 11.72
C GLN A 111 12.90 5.35 11.26
N VAL A 112 12.52 5.71 10.03
CA VAL A 112 11.19 5.39 9.48
C VAL A 112 11.04 3.89 9.25
N GLY A 113 12.07 3.24 8.73
CA GLY A 113 12.10 1.79 8.51
C GLY A 113 12.01 1.00 9.83
N GLU A 114 12.82 1.37 10.82
CA GLU A 114 12.84 0.79 12.17
C GLU A 114 11.47 0.93 12.85
N SER A 115 10.83 2.10 12.76
CA SER A 115 9.48 2.32 13.31
C SER A 115 8.44 1.38 12.69
N GLU A 116 8.49 1.19 11.36
CA GLU A 116 7.57 0.27 10.69
C GLU A 116 7.86 -1.19 11.04
N PHE A 117 9.13 -1.59 11.14
CA PHE A 117 9.54 -2.92 11.59
C PHE A 117 8.99 -3.24 12.99
N GLN A 118 9.19 -2.33 13.96
CA GLN A 118 8.69 -2.49 15.32
C GLN A 118 7.16 -2.56 15.37
N ARG A 119 6.46 -1.76 14.57
CA ARG A 119 4.98 -1.80 14.47
C ARG A 119 4.49 -3.15 13.98
N GLN A 120 5.14 -3.76 12.98
CA GLN A 120 4.77 -5.10 12.51
C GLN A 120 4.92 -6.11 13.65
N GLN A 121 6.07 -6.12 14.34
CA GLN A 121 6.35 -7.05 15.44
C GLN A 121 5.35 -6.93 16.60
N LEU A 122 5.05 -5.70 17.03
CA LEU A 122 4.11 -5.45 18.13
C LEU A 122 2.70 -5.96 17.80
N VAL A 123 2.23 -5.73 16.58
CA VAL A 123 0.90 -6.20 16.16
C VAL A 123 0.87 -7.72 16.04
N TYR A 124 1.93 -8.34 15.52
CA TYR A 124 2.04 -9.78 15.39
C TYR A 124 2.05 -10.48 16.76
N GLN A 125 2.87 -10.00 17.69
CA GLN A 125 2.92 -10.53 19.07
C GLN A 125 1.58 -10.39 19.78
N SER A 126 0.90 -9.25 19.60
CA SER A 126 -0.42 -9.01 20.17
C SER A 126 -1.47 -9.98 19.63
N ILE A 127 -1.51 -10.22 18.32
CA ILE A 127 -2.42 -11.18 17.69
C ILE A 127 -2.12 -12.61 18.14
N ARG A 128 -0.85 -13.01 18.22
CA ARG A 128 -0.47 -14.33 18.73
C ARG A 128 -0.89 -14.55 20.19
N SER A 129 -0.84 -13.51 21.01
CA SER A 129 -1.15 -13.61 22.44
C SER A 129 -2.64 -13.53 22.74
N ASN A 130 -3.38 -12.70 21.98
CA ASN A 130 -4.77 -12.34 22.30
C ASN A 130 -5.80 -12.84 21.27
N SER A 131 -5.36 -13.52 20.21
CA SER A 131 -6.15 -13.74 18.99
C SER A 131 -6.58 -12.45 18.30
N TYR A 132 -7.05 -12.55 17.05
CA TYR A 132 -7.60 -11.40 16.34
C TYR A 132 -9.09 -11.22 16.65
N ASN A 133 -9.47 -10.03 17.15
CA ASN A 133 -10.85 -9.64 17.36
C ASN A 133 -11.24 -8.44 16.47
N PRO A 134 -11.93 -8.65 15.32
CA PRO A 134 -12.29 -7.58 14.41
C PRO A 134 -13.31 -6.57 14.98
N VAL A 135 -14.11 -6.96 15.98
CA VAL A 135 -15.14 -6.10 16.59
C VAL A 135 -14.48 -5.03 17.48
N SER A 136 -13.47 -5.42 18.26
CA SER A 136 -12.74 -4.50 19.14
C SER A 136 -11.69 -3.67 18.39
N TYR A 137 -11.19 -4.16 17.26
CA TYR A 137 -10.13 -3.53 16.49
C TYR A 137 -10.59 -3.28 15.05
N LYS A 138 -11.08 -2.06 14.75
CA LYS A 138 -11.52 -1.55 13.42
C LYS A 138 -11.23 -2.51 12.25
N HIS A 139 -12.23 -3.10 11.60
CA HIS A 139 -12.06 -4.09 10.54
C HIS A 139 -10.91 -3.83 9.54
N ILE A 140 -10.24 -4.90 9.12
CA ILE A 140 -9.44 -4.92 7.90
C ILE A 140 -10.39 -4.60 6.74
N HIS A 141 -10.02 -3.65 5.89
CA HIS A 141 -10.95 -3.13 4.89
C HIS A 141 -10.27 -2.65 3.63
N GLY A 142 -11.06 -2.55 2.57
CA GLY A 142 -10.62 -2.01 1.30
C GLY A 142 -11.70 -2.03 0.25
N GLU A 143 -11.25 -2.03 -0.99
CA GLU A 143 -12.08 -2.03 -2.20
C GLU A 143 -11.99 -3.39 -2.89
N PHE A 144 -13.02 -3.73 -3.65
CA PHE A 144 -13.13 -4.97 -4.39
C PHE A 144 -13.04 -4.67 -5.88
N LEU A 145 -12.09 -5.31 -6.57
CA LEU A 145 -11.98 -5.25 -8.02
C LEU A 145 -12.70 -6.46 -8.60
N ILE A 146 -13.56 -6.24 -9.59
CA ILE A 146 -14.45 -7.27 -10.13
C ILE A 146 -14.29 -7.33 -11.65
N SER A 147 -14.07 -8.54 -12.17
CA SER A 147 -14.06 -8.84 -13.59
C SER A 147 -14.92 -10.07 -13.87
N GLY A 148 -16.16 -9.85 -14.30
CA GLY A 148 -17.11 -10.94 -14.53
C GLY A 148 -17.50 -11.63 -13.24
N ARG A 149 -17.05 -12.89 -13.06
CA ARG A 149 -17.30 -13.68 -11.84
C ARG A 149 -16.12 -13.70 -10.87
N ASP A 150 -14.97 -13.20 -11.32
CA ASP A 150 -13.74 -13.16 -10.53
C ASP A 150 -13.63 -11.82 -9.81
N TRP A 151 -13.02 -11.86 -8.64
CA TRP A 151 -12.78 -10.66 -7.85
C TRP A 151 -11.53 -10.80 -6.99
N VAL A 152 -10.92 -9.66 -6.68
CA VAL A 152 -9.89 -9.55 -5.65
C VAL A 152 -10.22 -8.43 -4.69
N TRP A 153 -9.67 -8.50 -3.49
CA TRP A 153 -9.79 -7.45 -2.49
C TRP A 153 -8.46 -6.70 -2.32
N VAL A 154 -8.51 -5.38 -2.36
CA VAL A 154 -7.33 -4.52 -2.25
C VAL A 154 -7.30 -3.82 -0.89
N ASN A 155 -6.33 -4.17 -0.06
CA ASN A 155 -6.20 -3.66 1.30
C ASN A 155 -5.93 -2.13 1.34
N GLN A 156 -6.87 -1.39 1.91
CA GLN A 156 -6.73 0.05 2.20
C GLN A 156 -6.35 0.30 3.67
N GLY A 157 -6.92 -0.47 4.60
CA GLY A 157 -6.68 -0.32 6.04
C GLY A 157 -6.59 -1.65 6.79
N GLY A 158 -5.78 -1.66 7.86
CA GLY A 158 -5.52 -2.86 8.66
C GLY A 158 -4.34 -3.72 8.17
N LYS A 159 -3.40 -3.14 7.45
CA LYS A 159 -2.24 -3.83 6.84
C LYS A 159 -1.39 -4.62 7.85
N HIS A 160 -0.97 -4.01 8.95
CA HIS A 160 -0.20 -4.70 10.00
C HIS A 160 -0.92 -5.95 10.52
N ARG A 161 -2.25 -5.87 10.69
CA ARG A 161 -3.07 -6.99 11.17
C ARG A 161 -3.25 -8.07 10.11
N PHE A 162 -3.46 -7.67 8.86
CA PHE A 162 -3.48 -8.61 7.74
C PHE A 162 -2.15 -9.37 7.64
N ASN A 163 -1.02 -8.65 7.63
CA ASN A 163 0.31 -9.27 7.57
C ASN A 163 0.52 -10.24 8.73
N SER A 164 0.10 -9.85 9.94
CA SER A 164 0.21 -10.69 11.14
C SER A 164 -0.64 -11.96 11.07
N LEU A 165 -1.87 -11.86 10.54
CA LEU A 165 -2.74 -13.01 10.35
C LEU A 165 -2.16 -14.02 9.35
N VAL A 166 -1.65 -13.52 8.22
CA VAL A 166 -0.97 -14.35 7.21
C VAL A 166 0.29 -14.98 7.81
N ALA A 167 1.11 -14.22 8.53
CA ALA A 167 2.31 -14.73 9.19
C ALA A 167 2.01 -15.77 10.29
N ALA A 168 0.84 -15.69 10.92
CA ALA A 168 0.35 -16.67 11.89
C ALA A 168 -0.28 -17.92 11.24
N GLY A 169 -0.31 -18.01 9.90
CA GLY A 169 -0.84 -19.16 9.17
C GLY A 169 -2.35 -19.18 9.03
N ASN A 170 -3.03 -18.04 9.16
CA ASN A 170 -4.48 -17.98 8.91
C ASN A 170 -4.73 -18.04 7.40
N GLU A 171 -5.51 -19.03 6.97
CA GLU A 171 -5.90 -19.21 5.56
C GLU A 171 -7.04 -18.29 5.14
N GLU A 172 -7.86 -17.86 6.10
CA GLU A 172 -9.02 -17.00 5.87
C GLU A 172 -8.93 -15.72 6.70
N VAL A 173 -9.40 -14.60 6.12
CA VAL A 173 -9.49 -13.31 6.80
C VAL A 173 -10.83 -12.65 6.53
N ILE A 174 -11.45 -12.13 7.60
CA ILE A 174 -12.68 -11.35 7.48
C ILE A 174 -12.31 -9.92 7.07
N VAL A 175 -12.83 -9.48 5.92
CA VAL A 175 -12.62 -8.13 5.38
C VAL A 175 -13.95 -7.42 5.18
N SER A 176 -13.96 -6.10 5.32
CA SER A 176 -15.13 -5.27 5.04
C SER A 176 -14.90 -4.34 3.85
N ALA A 177 -15.95 -4.13 3.05
CA ALA A 177 -16.00 -3.04 2.08
C ALA A 177 -15.94 -1.70 2.81
N LYS A 178 -15.00 -0.83 2.43
CA LYS A 178 -14.96 0.54 2.92
C LYS A 178 -14.23 1.45 1.94
N ARG A 179 -14.97 2.35 1.33
CA ARG A 179 -14.45 3.43 0.51
C ARG A 179 -13.59 4.40 1.32
N LYS A 180 -12.40 4.68 0.78
CA LYS A 180 -11.61 5.86 1.17
C LYS A 180 -11.60 6.93 0.08
N TYR A 181 -11.36 6.53 -1.17
CA TYR A 181 -11.17 7.44 -2.29
C TYR A 181 -12.08 7.15 -3.49
N GLY A 182 -12.70 5.98 -3.58
CA GLY A 182 -13.48 5.55 -4.75
C GLY A 182 -14.70 4.70 -4.35
N PRO A 183 -15.30 3.96 -5.28
CA PRO A 183 -16.38 3.04 -4.96
C PRO A 183 -15.87 1.84 -4.14
N ASP A 184 -16.78 1.19 -3.41
CA ASP A 184 -16.47 -0.04 -2.68
C ASP A 184 -16.22 -1.23 -3.63
N PHE A 185 -16.91 -1.22 -4.77
CA PHE A 185 -16.85 -2.23 -5.82
C PHE A 185 -16.49 -1.54 -7.15
N VAL A 186 -15.37 -1.96 -7.73
CA VAL A 186 -14.84 -1.42 -9.00
C VAL A 186 -15.05 -2.47 -10.08
N GLN A 187 -15.94 -2.19 -11.02
CA GLN A 187 -16.19 -3.06 -12.15
C GLN A 187 -15.19 -2.76 -13.27
N ARG A 188 -14.53 -3.80 -13.80
CA ARG A 188 -13.65 -3.69 -14.95
C ARG A 188 -14.34 -3.10 -16.18
N SER A 189 -15.61 -3.45 -16.39
CA SER A 189 -16.43 -2.96 -17.53
C SER A 189 -16.61 -1.44 -17.54
N ASP A 190 -16.44 -0.81 -16.37
CA ASP A 190 -16.73 0.60 -16.17
C ASP A 190 -15.44 1.44 -16.30
N ALA A 191 -14.37 0.90 -16.89
CA ALA A 191 -13.07 1.55 -16.98
C ALA A 191 -13.13 2.95 -17.60
N HIS A 192 -13.90 3.11 -18.68
CA HIS A 192 -14.16 4.38 -19.34
C HIS A 192 -14.86 5.42 -18.45
N LEU A 193 -15.48 5.00 -17.34
CA LEU A 193 -16.18 5.86 -16.37
C LEU A 193 -15.37 6.11 -15.09
N TRP A 194 -14.18 5.53 -14.96
CA TRP A 194 -13.38 5.69 -13.76
C TRP A 194 -12.89 7.15 -13.61
N PRO A 195 -12.92 7.74 -12.41
CA PRO A 195 -12.68 9.18 -12.24
C PRO A 195 -11.33 9.64 -12.82
N ASN A 196 -10.24 8.92 -12.58
CA ASN A 196 -8.93 9.31 -13.09
C ASN A 196 -8.70 8.92 -14.56
N VAL A 197 -9.62 8.18 -15.19
CA VAL A 197 -9.69 8.03 -16.65
C VAL A 197 -10.41 9.23 -17.26
N ILE A 198 -11.57 9.60 -16.71
CA ILE A 198 -12.34 10.78 -17.14
C ILE A 198 -11.51 12.06 -17.00
N ASN A 199 -10.79 12.21 -15.88
CA ASN A 199 -9.96 13.38 -15.60
C ASN A 199 -8.68 13.43 -16.46
N GLY A 200 -8.42 12.42 -17.29
CA GLY A 200 -7.25 12.37 -18.17
C GLY A 200 -5.94 12.02 -17.47
N TRP A 201 -5.97 11.64 -16.19
CA TRP A 201 -4.77 11.19 -15.47
C TRP A 201 -4.27 9.83 -15.92
N PHE A 202 -5.18 8.99 -16.41
CA PHE A 202 -4.90 7.73 -17.06
C PHE A 202 -5.54 7.67 -18.44
N THR A 203 -4.84 7.07 -19.39
CA THR A 203 -5.51 6.48 -20.55
C THR A 203 -6.33 5.26 -20.12
N GLU A 204 -7.45 4.99 -20.80
CA GLU A 204 -8.27 3.81 -20.49
C GLU A 204 -7.45 2.50 -20.59
N GLN A 205 -6.56 2.40 -21.58
CA GLN A 205 -5.72 1.24 -21.78
C GLN A 205 -4.74 1.00 -20.61
N GLU A 206 -4.07 2.05 -20.12
CA GLU A 206 -3.18 1.92 -18.97
C GLU A 206 -3.95 1.72 -17.67
N ALA A 207 -5.12 2.31 -17.53
CA ALA A 207 -6.01 2.06 -16.39
C ALA A 207 -6.42 0.58 -16.31
N LEU A 208 -6.84 -0.02 -17.42
CA LEU A 208 -7.12 -1.45 -17.51
C LEU A 208 -5.88 -2.30 -17.23
N THR A 209 -4.71 -1.87 -17.69
CA THR A 209 -3.44 -2.58 -17.42
C THR A 209 -3.12 -2.61 -15.92
N VAL A 210 -3.34 -1.50 -15.20
CA VAL A 210 -3.17 -1.43 -13.74
C VAL A 210 -4.19 -2.34 -13.04
N PHE A 211 -5.46 -2.27 -13.44
CA PHE A 211 -6.53 -3.11 -12.89
C PHE A 211 -6.25 -4.61 -13.08
N ASP A 212 -5.94 -5.02 -14.31
CA ASP A 212 -5.75 -6.42 -14.69
C ASP A 212 -4.54 -7.03 -14.01
N ARG A 213 -3.48 -6.23 -13.82
CA ARG A 213 -2.33 -6.67 -13.05
C ARG A 213 -2.75 -7.01 -11.62
N ILE A 214 -3.46 -6.10 -10.94
CA ILE A 214 -3.90 -6.30 -9.55
C ILE A 214 -4.81 -7.53 -9.43
N MET A 215 -5.68 -7.78 -10.41
CA MET A 215 -6.51 -8.98 -10.47
C MET A 215 -5.70 -10.28 -10.57
N GLN A 216 -4.51 -10.26 -11.19
CA GLN A 216 -3.67 -11.44 -11.41
C GLN A 216 -2.83 -11.84 -10.18
N GLY A 217 -2.60 -10.90 -9.24
CA GLY A 217 -1.81 -11.15 -8.03
C GLY A 217 -0.34 -10.87 -8.21
#